data_AF-A0A2P4SS71-F1
#
_entry.id   AF-A0A2P4SS71-F1
#
_cell.length_a   1.000
_cell.length_b   1.000
_cell.length_c   1.000
_cell.angle_alpha   90.00
_cell.angle_beta   90.00
_cell.angle_gamma   90.00
#
_symmetry.space_group_name_H-M   'P 1'
#
loop_
_entity.id
_entity.type
_entity.pdbx_description
1 polymer ?
#
loop_
_entity_poly.entity_id
_entity_poly.type
_entity_poly.pdbx_seq_one_letter_code
_entity_poly.pdbx_strand_id
1 'polypeptide(L)' 'MAGALARKAADYVRSKEFRDYLMRQHFWGPVANWGLPVAAINDMKKSPEIISGRMTFGKY' A
#
# COMPACT_ATOMS: atom_id res chain seq x y z
N MET A 1 4.72 -24.75 -22.66
CA MET A 1 5.71 -23.85 -22.01
C MET A 1 5.05 -22.73 -21.22
N ALA A 2 4.09 -21.98 -21.79
CA ALA A 2 3.39 -20.90 -21.08
C ALA A 2 2.68 -21.34 -19.78
N GLY A 3 2.01 -22.50 -19.76
CA GLY A 3 1.35 -23.02 -18.56
C GLY A 3 2.30 -23.37 -17.41
N ALA A 4 3.52 -23.83 -17.72
CA ALA A 4 4.53 -24.12 -16.70
C ALA A 4 5.11 -22.83 -16.10
N LEU A 5 5.29 -21.79 -16.91
CA LEU A 5 5.70 -20.46 -16.43
C LEU A 5 4.62 -19.82 -15.56
N ALA A 6 3.35 -19.92 -15.97
CA ALA A 6 2.22 -19.42 -15.19
C ALA A 6 2.10 -20.12 -13.83
N ARG A 7 2.28 -21.45 -13.80
CA ARG A 7 2.29 -22.23 -12.56
C ARG A 7 3.42 -21.80 -11.63
N LYS A 8 4.64 -21.69 -12.16
CA LYS A 8 5.82 -21.25 -11.40
C LYS A 8 5.67 -19.84 -10.83
N ALA A 9 5.06 -18.91 -11.57
CA ALA A 9 4.74 -17.57 -11.09
C ALA A 9 3.70 -17.60 -9.96
N ALA A 10 2.64 -18.40 -10.11
CA ALA A 10 1.61 -18.56 -9.08
C ALA A 10 2.18 -19.19 -7.79
N ASP A 11 3.06 -20.17 -7.93
CA ASP A 11 3.72 -20.83 -6.80
C ASP A 11 4.68 -19.87 -6.08
N TYR A 12 5.40 -19.01 -6.82
CA TYR A 12 6.27 -17.98 -6.25
C TYR A 12 5.49 -16.93 -5.45
N VAL A 13 4.39 -16.40 -5.98
CA VAL A 13 3.54 -15.44 -5.25
C VAL A 13 2.94 -16.06 -3.98
N ARG A 14 2.77 -17.40 -3.95
CA ARG A 14 2.28 -18.12 -2.78
C ARG A 14 3.38 -18.54 -1.81
N SER A 15 4.66 -18.35 -2.16
CA SER A 15 5.78 -18.84 -1.37
C SER A 15 5.92 -18.08 -0.05
N LYS A 16 6.56 -18.73 0.93
CA LYS A 16 6.81 -18.12 2.24
C LYS A 16 7.77 -16.94 2.11
N GLU A 17 8.77 -17.06 1.25
CA GLU A 17 9.78 -16.03 0.99
C GLU A 17 9.16 -14.74 0.45
N PHE A 18 8.19 -14.85 -0.47
CA PHE A 18 7.48 -13.68 -0.99
C PHE A 18 6.64 -13.01 0.11
N ARG A 19 5.92 -13.79 0.92
CA ARG A 19 5.15 -13.28 2.06
C ARG A 19 6.05 -12.61 3.09
N ASP A 20 7.16 -13.26 3.44
CA ASP A 20 8.16 -12.72 4.37
C ASP A 20 8.77 -11.44 3.81
N TYR A 21 9.02 -11.35 2.51
CA TYR A 21 9.51 -10.13 1.86
C TYR A 21 8.50 -8.98 1.98
N LEU A 22 7.21 -9.22 1.72
CA LEU A 22 6.16 -8.23 1.91
C LEU A 22 6.03 -7.77 3.37
N MET A 23 6.37 -8.61 4.34
CA MET A 23 6.29 -8.28 5.77
C MET A 23 7.54 -7.54 6.29
N ARG A 24 8.59 -7.38 5.48
CA ARG A 24 9.81 -6.67 5.88
C ARG A 24 9.65 -5.16 5.77
N GLN A 25 10.31 -4.45 6.67
CA GLN A 25 10.38 -2.97 6.65
C GLN A 25 11.00 -2.43 5.35
N HIS A 26 11.94 -3.17 4.74
CA HIS A 26 12.55 -2.79 3.47
C HIS A 26 11.57 -2.75 2.29
N PHE A 27 10.46 -3.50 2.36
CA PHE A 27 9.38 -3.39 1.38
C PHE A 27 8.52 -2.16 1.67
N TRP A 28 8.05 -2.00 2.91
CA TRP A 28 7.13 -0.93 3.26
C TRP A 28 7.76 0.46 3.37
N GLY A 29 9.07 0.58 3.62
CA GLY A 29 9.77 1.86 3.74
C GLY A 29 9.62 2.72 2.48
N PRO A 30 10.01 2.22 1.29
CA PRO A 30 9.78 2.91 0.03
C PRO A 30 8.30 3.12 -0.29
N VAL A 31 7.44 2.12 0.00
CA VAL A 31 6.00 2.21 -0.26
C VAL A 31 5.35 3.33 0.54
N ALA A 32 5.71 3.51 1.81
CA ALA A 32 5.21 4.61 2.62
C ALA A 32 5.79 5.95 2.17
N ASN A 33 7.09 6.00 1.86
CA ASN A 33 7.78 7.23 1.46
C ASN A 33 7.20 7.85 0.18
N TRP A 34 6.78 7.01 -0.78
CA TRP A 34 6.20 7.49 -2.04
C TRP A 34 4.67 7.38 -2.09
N GLY A 35 4.09 6.44 -1.35
CA GLY A 35 2.64 6.24 -1.28
C GLY A 35 1.93 7.42 -0.63
N LEU A 36 2.51 8.01 0.41
CA LEU A 36 1.95 9.20 1.06
C LEU A 36 1.92 10.42 0.12
N PRO A 37 3.03 10.80 -0.56
CA PRO A 37 3.00 11.84 -1.59
C PRO A 37 2.00 11.58 -2.71
N VAL A 38 1.92 10.35 -3.23
CA VAL A 38 0.98 10.00 -4.30
C VAL A 38 -0.47 10.09 -3.83
N ALA A 39 -0.77 9.62 -2.61
CA ALA A 39 -2.08 9.76 -2.01
C ALA A 39 -2.47 11.22 -1.82
N ALA A 40 -1.54 12.05 -1.32
CA ALA A 40 -1.77 13.49 -1.14
C ALA A 40 -2.08 14.18 -2.46
N ILE A 41 -1.33 13.90 -3.54
CA ILE A 41 -1.58 14.44 -4.87
C ILE A 41 -2.98 14.04 -5.38
N ASN A 42 -3.39 12.80 -5.15
CA ASN A 42 -4.72 12.32 -5.53
C ASN A 42 -5.84 12.99 -4.71
N ASP A 43 -5.57 13.29 -3.44
CA ASP A 43 -6.52 13.94 -2.54
C ASP A 43 -6.66 15.45 -2.79
N MET A 44 -5.69 16.12 -3.44
CA MET A 44 -5.76 17.56 -3.77
C MET A 44 -7.03 17.98 -4.54
N LYS A 45 -7.70 17.05 -5.23
CA LYS A 45 -8.92 17.32 -6.01
C LYS A 45 -10.22 16.93 -5.28
N LYS A 46 -10.14 16.37 -4.07
CA LYS A 46 -11.31 15.92 -3.31
C LYS A 46 -11.80 17.04 -2.38
N SER A 47 -13.09 17.00 -2.02
CA SER A 47 -13.64 17.92 -1.02
C SER A 47 -12.85 17.78 0.30
N PRO A 48 -12.48 18.88 0.96
CA PRO A 48 -11.77 18.84 2.24
C PRO A 48 -12.52 18.02 3.30
N GLU A 49 -13.86 17.97 3.27
CA GLU A 49 -14.67 17.18 4.20
C GLU A 49 -14.44 15.66 4.09
N ILE A 50 -13.93 15.18 2.95
CA ILE A 50 -13.58 13.78 2.70
C ILE A 50 -12.15 13.48 3.18
N ILE A 51 -11.28 14.49 3.19
CA ILE A 51 -9.85 14.39 3.53
C ILE A 51 -9.64 14.64 5.02
N SER A 52 -10.32 15.63 5.60
CA SER A 52 -10.36 15.97 7.02
C SER A 52 -11.74 15.65 7.59
N GLY A 53 -11.85 14.51 8.27
CA GLY A 53 -13.04 14.17 9.03
C GLY A 53 -13.36 15.21 10.11
N ARG A 54 -14.59 15.19 10.64
CA ARG A 54 -15.05 16.12 11.70
C ARG A 54 -14.10 16.07 12.90
N MET A 55 -13.27 17.11 13.04
CA MET A 55 -12.43 17.26 14.22
C MET A 55 -13.32 17.66 15.39
N THR A 56 -13.48 16.77 16.36
CA THR A 56 -14.08 17.15 17.64
C THR A 56 -13.05 17.96 18.40
N PHE A 57 -13.36 19.22 18.69
CA PHE A 57 -12.56 20.01 19.61
C PHE A 57 -12.68 19.33 20.98
N GLY A 58 -11.56 18.83 21.52
CA GLY A 58 -11.52 18.23 22.84
C GLY A 58 -12.15 19.18 23.85
N LYS A 59 -13.17 18.70 24.55
CA LYS A 59 -13.95 19.49 25.50
C LYS A 59 -13.20 19.58 26.83
N TYR A 60 -12.24 20.49 26.96
CA TYR A 60 -11.70 20.98 28.24
C TYR A 60 -11.25 22.43 28.11
#